data_AF-A0A964YL05-F1
#
_entry.id   AF-A0A964YL05-F1
#
_cell.length_a   1.000
_cell.length_b   1.000
_cell.length_c   1.000
_cell.angle_alpha   90.00
_cell.angle_beta   90.00
_cell.angle_gamma   90.00
#
_symmetry.space_group_name_H-M   'P 1'
#
loop_
_entity.id
_entity.type
_entity.pdbx_description
1 polymer ?
#
loop_
_entity_poly.entity_id
_entity_poly.type
_entity_poly.pdbx_seq_one_letter_code
_entity_poly.pdbx_strand_id
1 'polypeptide(L)'
;RVNYFFIGIVAFWLLSELYYSWNLRDSKQKSTDQNSLIFLWGSVIVGVSAGAWIALYVKTAFQQANWIQGLALILMATGVIGRAWVISTLGKFFTVNVRIHQEHELKTDGFYRRVRHPSYSFLLLTFVGFCIILNHWLAALAVMLPVILAFHRRIVLEETVLLTHFGKDYKNYQSRTTKLIPWIW
;
A
#
# COMPACT_ATOMS: atom_id res chain seq x y z
N ARG A 1 11.56 -22.23 -13.90
CA ARG A 1 12.71 -22.04 -12.97
C ARG A 1 12.23 -21.14 -11.84
N VAL A 2 12.52 -21.50 -10.59
CA VAL A 2 12.19 -20.68 -9.43
C VAL A 2 13.07 -19.42 -9.44
N ASN A 3 12.48 -18.23 -9.36
CA ASN A 3 13.21 -16.97 -9.33
C ASN A 3 13.47 -16.57 -7.87
N TYR A 4 14.68 -16.85 -7.36
CA TYR A 4 15.04 -16.57 -5.96
C TYR A 4 15.00 -15.07 -5.62
N PHE A 5 15.24 -14.19 -6.59
CA PHE A 5 15.17 -12.74 -6.37
C PHE A 5 13.73 -12.28 -6.10
N PHE A 6 12.77 -12.82 -6.86
CA PHE A 6 11.35 -12.60 -6.61
C PHE A 6 10.93 -13.06 -5.22
N ILE A 7 11.34 -14.28 -4.82
CA ILE A 7 11.05 -14.81 -3.48
C ILE A 7 11.64 -13.91 -2.40
N GLY A 8 12.86 -13.43 -2.58
CA GLY A 8 13.51 -12.49 -1.66
C GLY A 8 12.72 -11.19 -1.48
N ILE A 9 12.23 -10.59 -2.57
CA ILE A 9 11.41 -9.37 -2.52
C ILE A 9 10.10 -9.64 -1.78
N VAL A 10 9.41 -10.74 -2.09
CA VAL A 10 8.13 -11.10 -1.44
C VAL A 10 8.33 -11.37 0.05
N ALA A 11 9.40 -12.11 0.42
CA ALA A 11 9.74 -12.38 1.81
C ALA A 11 10.05 -11.08 2.56
N PHE A 12 10.88 -10.20 1.98
CA PHE A 12 11.19 -8.91 2.58
C PHE A 12 9.94 -8.03 2.73
N TRP A 13 9.06 -8.00 1.73
CA TRP A 13 7.79 -7.29 1.81
C TRP A 13 6.92 -7.83 2.96
N LEU A 14 6.70 -9.15 3.04
CA LEU A 14 5.93 -9.77 4.11
C LEU A 14 6.52 -9.48 5.50
N LEU A 15 7.83 -9.60 5.65
CA LEU A 15 8.52 -9.30 6.91
C LEU A 15 8.38 -7.83 7.29
N SER A 16 8.48 -6.91 6.32
CA SER A 16 8.30 -5.48 6.57
C SER A 16 6.88 -5.17 7.05
N GLU A 17 5.86 -5.81 6.47
CA GLU A 17 4.46 -5.58 6.84
C GLU A 17 4.11 -6.21 8.19
N LEU A 18 4.67 -7.38 8.50
CA LEU A 18 4.58 -7.97 9.83
C LEU A 18 5.22 -7.05 10.88
N TYR A 19 6.43 -6.56 10.59
CA TYR A 19 7.13 -5.59 11.44
C TYR A 19 6.28 -4.34 11.66
N TYR A 20 5.69 -3.75 10.62
CA TYR A 20 4.81 -2.59 10.77
C TYR A 20 3.55 -2.91 11.58
N SER A 21 2.94 -4.07 11.36
CA SER A 21 1.75 -4.51 12.08
C SER A 21 1.99 -4.79 13.57
N TRP A 22 3.22 -5.09 13.96
CA TRP A 22 3.62 -5.36 15.34
C TRP A 22 4.17 -4.13 16.05
N ASN A 23 5.10 -3.40 15.44
CA ASN A 23 5.81 -2.32 16.11
C ASN A 23 5.08 -0.97 16.07
N LEU A 24 4.19 -0.76 15.10
CA LEU A 24 3.46 0.52 14.95
C LEU A 24 1.99 0.39 15.38
N ARG A 25 1.58 -0.78 15.87
CA ARG A 25 0.24 -1.07 16.38
C ARG A 25 0.23 -0.89 17.89
N ASP A 26 -0.10 0.31 18.34
CA ASP A 26 -0.17 0.58 19.77
C ASP A 26 -1.55 0.21 20.37
N SER A 27 -1.52 -0.49 21.51
CA SER A 27 -2.55 -1.43 21.99
C SER A 27 -3.77 -0.79 22.67
N LYS A 28 -3.81 0.54 22.82
CA LYS A 28 -4.73 1.23 23.74
C LYS A 28 -6.07 1.74 23.17
N GLN A 29 -6.36 1.65 21.86
CA GLN A 29 -7.65 2.11 21.31
C GLN A 29 -8.18 1.17 20.22
N LYS A 30 -9.31 0.48 20.48
CA LYS A 30 -9.63 -0.82 19.89
C LYS A 30 -10.84 -0.89 18.94
N SER A 31 -11.65 0.14 18.70
CA SER A 31 -13.02 -0.13 18.19
C SER A 31 -13.35 0.18 16.72
N THR A 32 -12.55 0.91 15.93
CA THR A 32 -12.93 1.22 14.52
C THR A 32 -11.81 0.99 13.50
N ASP A 33 -10.58 1.30 13.87
CA ASP A 33 -9.43 1.20 12.97
C ASP A 33 -8.98 -0.26 12.72
N GLN A 34 -9.14 -1.12 13.72
CA GLN A 34 -8.76 -2.53 13.65
C GLN A 34 -9.53 -3.29 12.58
N ASN A 35 -10.81 -2.97 12.40
CA ASN A 35 -11.63 -3.60 11.36
C ASN A 35 -11.19 -3.19 9.97
N SER A 36 -10.71 -1.95 9.77
CA SER A 36 -10.21 -1.48 8.47
C SER A 36 -8.88 -2.14 8.09
N LEU A 37 -7.98 -2.31 9.07
CA LEU A 37 -6.71 -3.03 8.93
C LEU A 37 -6.92 -4.50 8.58
N ILE A 38 -7.78 -5.18 9.34
CA ILE A 38 -8.12 -6.59 9.10
C ILE A 38 -8.79 -6.75 7.74
N PHE A 39 -9.69 -5.83 7.38
CA PHE A 39 -10.33 -5.84 6.06
C PHE A 39 -9.30 -5.66 4.94
N LEU A 40 -8.33 -4.75 5.09
CA LEU A 40 -7.28 -4.54 4.10
C LEU A 40 -6.41 -5.79 3.92
N TRP A 41 -5.89 -6.34 5.01
CA TRP A 41 -5.04 -7.53 4.94
C TRP A 41 -5.81 -8.76 4.46
N GLY A 42 -7.07 -8.93 4.88
CA GLY A 42 -7.96 -9.95 4.35
C GLY A 42 -8.21 -9.80 2.85
N SER A 43 -8.46 -8.58 2.37
CA SER A 43 -8.62 -8.30 0.93
C SER A 43 -7.35 -8.63 0.13
N VAL A 44 -6.18 -8.29 0.67
CA VAL A 44 -4.88 -8.61 0.06
C VAL A 44 -4.67 -10.12 -0.02
N ILE A 45 -4.88 -10.85 1.07
CA ILE A 45 -4.70 -12.30 1.13
C ILE A 45 -5.64 -13.00 0.15
N VAL A 46 -6.92 -12.63 0.14
CA VAL A 46 -7.92 -13.19 -0.78
C VAL A 46 -7.55 -12.88 -2.23
N GLY A 47 -7.20 -11.64 -2.55
CA GLY A 47 -6.84 -11.22 -3.90
C GLY A 47 -5.58 -11.92 -4.42
N VAL A 48 -4.52 -11.98 -3.60
CA VAL A 48 -3.26 -12.67 -3.95
C VAL A 48 -3.47 -14.16 -4.12
N SER A 49 -4.24 -14.80 -3.23
CA SER A 49 -4.54 -16.23 -3.33
C SER A 49 -5.37 -16.56 -4.57
N ALA A 50 -6.41 -15.78 -4.84
CA ALA A 50 -7.23 -15.93 -6.04
C ALA A 50 -6.42 -15.67 -7.32
N GLY A 51 -5.59 -14.62 -7.33
CA GLY A 51 -4.71 -14.31 -8.45
C GLY A 51 -3.68 -15.42 -8.72
N ALA A 52 -3.04 -15.95 -7.68
CA ALA A 52 -2.12 -17.07 -7.80
C ALA A 52 -2.83 -18.33 -8.32
N TRP A 53 -4.03 -18.63 -7.82
CA TRP A 53 -4.82 -19.76 -8.28
C TRP A 53 -5.19 -19.60 -9.77
N ILE A 54 -5.67 -18.43 -10.19
CA ILE A 54 -5.97 -18.14 -11.60
C ILE A 54 -4.72 -18.30 -12.46
N ALA A 55 -3.58 -17.73 -12.05
CA ALA A 55 -2.34 -17.80 -12.81
C ALA A 55 -1.80 -19.23 -12.97
N LEU A 56 -2.05 -20.11 -12.01
CA LEU A 56 -1.61 -21.51 -12.05
C LEU A 56 -2.54 -22.42 -12.87
N TYR A 57 -3.86 -22.19 -12.81
CA TYR A 57 -4.85 -23.11 -13.36
C TYR A 57 -5.51 -22.63 -14.67
N VAL A 58 -5.43 -21.34 -15.00
CA VAL A 58 -6.03 -20.79 -16.22
C VAL A 58 -4.96 -20.62 -17.30
N LYS A 59 -5.09 -21.37 -18.40
CA LYS A 59 -4.11 -21.45 -19.51
C LYS A 59 -4.12 -20.25 -20.46
N THR A 60 -4.40 -19.05 -19.97
CA THR A 60 -4.38 -17.80 -20.77
C THR A 60 -3.21 -16.87 -20.40
N ALA A 61 -2.12 -17.43 -19.87
CA ALA A 61 -0.90 -16.67 -19.61
C ALA A 61 -0.30 -16.17 -20.94
N PHE A 62 0.08 -14.90 -20.99
CA PHE A 62 0.68 -14.32 -22.19
C PHE A 62 2.10 -14.85 -22.41
N GLN A 63 2.58 -14.87 -23.64
CA GLN A 63 4.01 -15.09 -23.88
C GLN A 63 4.77 -13.81 -23.52
N GLN A 64 5.44 -13.80 -22.37
CA GLN A 64 6.06 -12.59 -21.83
C GLN A 64 7.56 -12.58 -22.12
N ALA A 65 8.05 -11.46 -22.63
CA ALA A 65 9.47 -11.26 -22.85
C ALA A 65 10.23 -11.13 -21.52
N ASN A 66 11.45 -11.66 -21.45
CA ASN A 66 12.28 -11.67 -20.24
C ASN A 66 12.53 -10.26 -19.67
N TRP A 67 12.59 -9.22 -20.51
CA TRP A 67 12.79 -7.84 -20.07
C TRP A 67 11.58 -7.29 -19.29
N ILE A 68 10.36 -7.76 -19.59
CA ILE A 68 9.13 -7.37 -18.87
C ILE A 68 9.17 -7.90 -17.44
N GLN A 69 9.67 -9.13 -17.24
CA GLN A 69 9.88 -9.69 -15.91
C GLN A 69 10.92 -8.90 -15.12
N GLY A 70 12.02 -8.49 -15.78
CA GLY A 70 13.02 -7.62 -15.17
C GLY A 70 12.42 -6.28 -14.73
N LEU A 71 11.63 -5.63 -15.59
CA LEU A 71 10.92 -4.40 -15.26
C LEU A 71 9.96 -4.58 -14.08
N ALA A 72 9.22 -5.68 -14.05
CA ALA A 72 8.28 -5.98 -12.96
C ALA A 72 8.99 -6.11 -11.61
N LEU A 73 10.15 -6.77 -11.57
CA LEU A 73 10.97 -6.89 -10.36
C LEU A 73 11.50 -5.54 -9.89
N ILE A 74 11.92 -4.68 -10.82
CA ILE A 74 12.36 -3.30 -10.51
C ILE A 74 11.20 -2.50 -9.91
N LEU A 75 9.99 -2.60 -10.48
CA LEU A 75 8.80 -1.93 -9.96
C LEU A 75 8.47 -2.41 -8.54
N MET A 76 8.50 -3.73 -8.29
CA MET A 76 8.29 -4.27 -6.95
C MET A 76 9.33 -3.78 -5.96
N ALA A 77 10.62 -3.87 -6.31
CA ALA A 77 11.70 -3.42 -5.44
C ALA A 77 11.58 -1.91 -5.12
N THR A 78 11.28 -1.10 -6.13
CA THR A 78 11.08 0.35 -5.97
C THR A 78 9.88 0.65 -5.07
N GLY A 79 8.77 -0.07 -5.23
CA GLY A 79 7.59 0.05 -4.37
C GLY A 79 7.91 -0.29 -2.92
N VAL A 80 8.58 -1.40 -2.68
CA VAL A 80 8.90 -1.86 -1.33
C VAL A 80 9.90 -0.93 -0.63
N ILE A 81 10.97 -0.53 -1.33
CA ILE A 81 12.00 0.38 -0.79
C ILE A 81 11.41 1.78 -0.57
N GLY A 82 10.66 2.31 -1.54
CA GLY A 82 10.02 3.63 -1.44
C GLY A 82 9.02 3.69 -0.29
N ARG A 83 8.24 2.63 -0.07
CA ARG A 83 7.34 2.52 1.08
C ARG A 83 8.12 2.52 2.40
N ALA A 84 9.18 1.73 2.50
CA ALA A 84 10.02 1.71 3.70
C ALA A 84 10.64 3.08 3.99
N TRP A 85 11.09 3.79 2.94
CA TRP A 85 11.66 5.13 3.07
C TRP A 85 10.62 6.18 3.51
N VAL A 86 9.41 6.13 2.96
CA VAL A 86 8.31 7.01 3.40
C VAL A 86 7.96 6.75 4.86
N ILE A 87 7.79 5.48 5.24
CA ILE A 87 7.48 5.09 6.62
C ILE A 87 8.60 5.52 7.57
N SER A 88 9.86 5.32 7.20
CA SER A 88 11.00 5.77 8.01
C SER A 88 11.08 7.29 8.11
N THR A 89 10.67 8.02 7.07
CA THR A 89 10.63 9.49 7.07
C THR A 89 9.59 10.02 8.05
N LEU A 90 8.45 9.34 8.22
CA LEU A 90 7.49 9.71 9.25
C LEU A 90 7.99 9.41 10.67
N GLY A 91 8.88 8.41 10.84
CA GLY A 91 9.54 8.13 12.12
C GLY A 91 8.52 7.93 13.26
N LYS A 92 8.72 8.64 14.39
CA LYS A 92 7.81 8.61 15.56
C LYS A 92 6.42 9.22 15.30
N PHE A 93 6.23 9.91 14.17
CA PHE A 93 4.94 10.49 13.77
C PHE A 93 4.14 9.57 12.84
N PHE A 94 4.68 8.40 12.46
CA PHE A 94 3.88 7.38 11.79
C PHE A 94 3.14 6.55 12.83
N THR A 95 1.83 6.75 12.91
CA THR A 95 0.96 5.77 13.55
C THR A 95 0.20 5.05 12.45
N VAL A 96 0.35 3.72 12.40
CA VAL A 96 -0.47 2.82 11.55
C VAL A 96 -1.94 2.91 11.93
N ASN A 97 -2.21 3.32 13.17
CA ASN A 97 -3.53 3.71 13.60
C ASN A 97 -3.75 5.20 13.34
N VAL A 98 -4.98 5.56 12.98
CA VAL A 98 -5.47 6.93 12.81
C VAL A 98 -5.52 7.62 14.18
N ARG A 99 -4.34 7.93 14.70
CA ARG A 99 -4.15 8.58 15.99
C ARG A 99 -3.92 10.03 15.75
N ILE A 100 -4.45 10.81 16.69
CA ILE A 100 -3.89 12.11 16.96
C ILE A 100 -3.42 12.12 18.41
N HIS A 101 -2.12 12.31 18.63
CA HIS A 101 -1.63 12.81 19.92
C HIS A 101 -2.02 14.29 20.03
N GLN A 102 -2.26 14.80 21.24
CA GLN A 102 -2.59 16.24 21.42
C GLN A 102 -1.49 17.18 20.92
N GLU A 103 -0.28 16.67 20.66
CA GLU A 103 0.87 17.38 20.05
C GLU A 103 1.20 16.90 18.63
N HIS A 104 0.30 16.20 17.95
CA HIS A 104 0.58 15.68 16.61
C HIS A 104 0.53 16.82 15.60
N GLU A 105 1.67 17.20 15.05
CA GLU A 105 1.71 18.17 13.96
C GLU A 105 1.40 17.50 12.62
N LEU A 106 0.64 18.21 11.78
CA LEU A 106 0.35 17.74 10.43
C LEU A 106 1.65 17.75 9.60
N LYS A 107 2.14 16.56 9.26
CA LYS A 107 3.33 16.40 8.43
C LYS A 107 3.04 16.78 6.98
N THR A 108 3.70 17.81 6.47
CA THR A 108 3.48 18.35 5.11
C THR A 108 4.77 18.57 4.30
N ASP A 109 5.89 18.02 4.77
CA ASP A 109 7.22 18.08 4.16
C ASP A 109 7.56 16.82 3.35
N GLY A 110 8.66 16.87 2.59
CA GLY A 110 9.14 15.74 1.79
C GLY A 110 8.09 15.22 0.80
N PHE A 111 7.82 13.90 0.83
CA PHE A 111 6.80 13.25 0.01
C PHE A 111 5.38 13.78 0.28
N TYR A 112 5.09 14.12 1.53
CA TYR A 112 3.80 14.63 1.98
C TYR A 112 3.49 16.02 1.41
N ARG A 113 4.51 16.77 0.97
CA ARG A 113 4.31 18.06 0.30
C ARG A 113 3.49 17.94 -0.99
N ARG A 114 3.53 16.79 -1.66
CA ARG A 114 2.89 16.58 -2.98
C ARG A 114 1.75 15.57 -2.92
N VAL A 115 1.91 14.49 -2.15
CA VAL A 115 0.97 13.37 -2.09
C VAL A 115 0.58 13.13 -0.64
N ARG A 116 -0.73 13.03 -0.34
CA ARG A 116 -1.22 12.80 1.03
C ARG A 116 -0.92 11.38 1.54
N HIS A 117 -0.95 10.40 0.64
CA HIS A 117 -0.85 8.98 0.96
C HIS A 117 0.31 8.25 0.24
N PRO A 118 1.56 8.74 0.33
CA PRO A 118 2.67 8.22 -0.48
C PRO A 118 3.01 6.75 -0.17
N SER A 119 2.79 6.28 1.06
CA SER A 119 2.99 4.88 1.44
C SER A 119 2.05 3.91 0.72
N TYR A 120 0.82 4.35 0.42
CA TYR A 120 -0.16 3.60 -0.36
C TYR A 120 0.19 3.60 -1.84
N SER A 121 0.71 4.70 -2.36
CA SER A 121 1.19 4.79 -3.76
C SER A 121 2.32 3.79 -4.03
N PHE A 122 3.31 3.72 -3.13
CA PHE A 122 4.39 2.74 -3.22
C PHE A 122 3.92 1.29 -3.03
N LEU A 123 2.89 1.07 -2.20
CA LEU A 123 2.29 -0.25 -2.04
C LEU A 123 1.52 -0.67 -3.31
N LEU A 124 0.77 0.23 -3.94
CA LEU A 124 0.14 -0.01 -5.24
C LEU A 124 1.19 -0.34 -6.31
N LEU A 125 2.32 0.37 -6.34
CA LEU A 125 3.42 0.09 -7.27
C LEU A 125 3.98 -1.33 -7.09
N THR A 126 4.05 -1.81 -5.85
CA THR A 126 4.44 -3.19 -5.53
C THR A 126 3.44 -4.20 -6.11
N PHE A 127 2.13 -3.94 -5.95
CA PHE A 127 1.10 -4.81 -6.53
C PHE A 127 1.08 -4.78 -8.06
N VAL A 128 1.36 -3.63 -8.68
CA VAL A 128 1.49 -3.54 -10.15
C VAL A 128 2.62 -4.43 -10.64
N GLY A 129 3.80 -4.36 -10.02
CA GLY A 129 4.92 -5.26 -10.35
C GLY A 129 4.55 -6.73 -10.15
N PHE A 130 3.87 -7.07 -9.05
CA PHE A 130 3.39 -8.43 -8.78
C PHE A 130 2.42 -8.93 -9.86
N CYS A 131 1.46 -8.09 -10.28
CA CYS A 131 0.50 -8.43 -11.33
C CYS A 131 1.16 -8.66 -12.70
N ILE A 132 2.21 -7.90 -13.03
CA ILE A 132 2.99 -8.11 -14.25
C ILE A 132 3.69 -9.48 -14.21
N ILE A 133 4.20 -9.89 -13.04
CA ILE A 133 4.84 -11.21 -12.85
C ILE A 133 3.83 -12.36 -12.97
N LEU A 134 2.61 -12.19 -12.46
CA LEU A 134 1.53 -13.17 -12.66
C LEU A 134 1.20 -13.38 -14.14
N ASN A 135 1.49 -12.38 -14.97
CA ASN A 135 1.43 -12.47 -16.43
C ASN A 135 0.05 -12.94 -16.95
N HIS A 136 -0.99 -12.54 -16.22
CA HIS A 136 -2.36 -12.97 -16.46
C HIS A 136 -3.32 -11.85 -16.05
N TRP A 137 -4.10 -11.33 -17.00
CA TRP A 137 -4.95 -10.16 -16.77
C TRP A 137 -6.09 -10.43 -15.77
N LEU A 138 -6.73 -11.61 -15.81
CA LEU A 138 -7.71 -12.01 -14.78
C LEU A 138 -7.07 -12.10 -13.38
N ALA A 139 -5.87 -12.66 -13.27
CA ALA A 139 -5.16 -12.73 -11.99
C ALA A 139 -4.81 -11.33 -11.47
N ALA A 140 -4.35 -10.44 -12.36
CA ALA A 140 -4.10 -9.05 -12.03
C ALA A 140 -5.37 -8.34 -11.53
N LEU A 141 -6.51 -8.58 -12.19
CA LEU A 141 -7.79 -8.00 -11.78
C LEU A 141 -8.26 -8.56 -10.43
N ALA A 142 -8.10 -9.86 -10.19
CA ALA A 142 -8.41 -10.50 -8.91
C ALA A 142 -7.56 -9.96 -7.75
N VAL A 143 -6.33 -9.53 -8.01
CA VAL A 143 -5.46 -8.88 -7.02
C VAL A 143 -5.83 -7.40 -6.85
N MET A 144 -5.89 -6.64 -7.95
CA MET A 144 -5.96 -5.18 -7.89
C MET A 144 -7.32 -4.66 -7.43
N LEU A 145 -8.44 -5.28 -7.83
CA LEU A 145 -9.77 -4.81 -7.43
C LEU A 145 -9.98 -4.78 -5.91
N PRO A 146 -9.79 -5.88 -5.16
CA PRO A 146 -9.98 -5.86 -3.71
C PRO A 146 -8.98 -4.93 -3.01
N VAL A 147 -7.74 -4.86 -3.51
CA VAL A 147 -6.71 -3.96 -2.97
C VAL A 147 -7.11 -2.48 -3.12
N ILE A 148 -7.52 -2.05 -4.32
CA ILE A 148 -7.95 -0.68 -4.58
C ILE A 148 -9.17 -0.31 -3.73
N LEU A 149 -10.16 -1.21 -3.64
CA LEU A 149 -11.36 -0.98 -2.82
C LEU A 149 -11.03 -0.85 -1.33
N ALA A 150 -10.16 -1.72 -0.82
CA ALA A 150 -9.71 -1.66 0.57
C ALA A 150 -8.93 -0.36 0.85
N PHE A 151 -8.05 0.05 -0.06
CA PHE A 151 -7.29 1.30 0.08
C PHE A 151 -8.20 2.50 0.04
N HIS A 152 -9.16 2.54 -0.87
CA HIS A 152 -10.11 3.63 -0.96
C HIS A 152 -10.88 3.82 0.35
N ARG A 153 -11.46 2.73 0.88
CA ARG A 153 -12.19 2.76 2.17
C ARG A 153 -11.30 3.25 3.31
N ARG A 154 -10.07 2.75 3.37
CA ARG A 154 -9.12 3.11 4.42
C ARG A 154 -8.71 4.58 4.34
N ILE A 155 -8.36 5.06 3.15
CA ILE A 155 -7.99 6.46 2.93
C ILE A 155 -9.14 7.39 3.32
N VAL A 156 -10.39 7.03 2.99
CA VAL A 156 -11.55 7.84 3.39
C VAL A 156 -11.69 7.91 4.91
N LEU A 157 -11.51 6.80 5.62
CA LEU A 157 -11.53 6.77 7.08
C LEU A 157 -10.40 7.64 7.67
N GLU A 158 -9.17 7.49 7.17
CA GLU A 158 -8.01 8.28 7.58
C GLU A 158 -8.24 9.78 7.36
N GLU A 159 -8.68 10.18 6.16
CA GLU A 159 -8.96 11.59 5.87
C GLU A 159 -10.11 12.15 6.72
N THR A 160 -11.12 11.34 7.05
CA THR A 160 -12.23 11.78 7.90
C THR A 160 -11.74 12.11 9.31
N VAL A 161 -10.93 11.24 9.90
CA VAL A 161 -10.37 11.48 11.24
C VAL A 161 -9.38 12.65 11.23
N LEU A 162 -8.53 12.76 10.20
CA LEU A 162 -7.63 13.90 10.04
C LEU A 162 -8.41 15.22 9.90
N LEU A 163 -9.52 15.23 9.16
CA LEU A 163 -10.43 16.38 9.07
C LEU A 163 -11.09 16.69 10.42
N THR A 164 -11.56 15.69 11.16
CA THR A 164 -12.17 15.89 12.48
C THR A 164 -11.20 16.52 13.47
N HIS A 165 -9.91 16.18 13.36
CA HIS A 165 -8.92 16.68 14.31
C HIS A 165 -8.25 18.00 13.90
N PHE A 166 -7.79 18.09 12.66
CA PHE A 166 -7.03 19.25 12.17
C PHE A 166 -7.90 20.30 11.47
N GLY A 167 -9.17 19.98 11.17
CA GLY A 167 -10.15 20.91 10.61
C GLY A 167 -9.65 21.67 9.39
N LYS A 168 -9.51 23.00 9.54
CA LYS A 168 -9.11 23.91 8.45
C LYS A 168 -7.68 23.67 7.97
N ASP A 169 -6.76 23.27 8.83
CA ASP A 169 -5.35 23.07 8.44
C ASP A 169 -5.21 21.88 7.50
N TYR A 170 -5.96 20.82 7.76
CA TYR A 170 -6.01 19.68 6.85
C TYR A 170 -6.74 20.00 5.55
N LYS A 171 -7.80 20.82 5.59
CA LYS A 171 -8.47 21.29 4.37
C LYS A 171 -7.54 22.13 3.48
N ASN A 172 -6.73 23.00 4.08
CA ASN A 172 -5.70 23.78 3.39
C ASN A 172 -4.55 22.91 2.87
N TYR A 173 -4.27 21.79 3.53
CA TYR A 173 -3.33 20.79 3.04
C TYR A 173 -3.90 19.98 1.87
N GLN A 174 -5.18 19.64 1.90
CA GLN A 174 -5.85 18.94 0.81
C GLN A 174 -5.87 19.76 -0.49
N SER A 175 -6.00 21.09 -0.42
CA SER A 175 -6.02 21.94 -1.62
C SER A 175 -4.66 22.04 -2.33
N ARG A 176 -3.55 21.73 -1.63
CA ARG A 176 -2.18 21.81 -2.16
C ARG A 176 -1.56 20.45 -2.48
N THR A 177 -2.30 19.35 -2.34
CA THR A 177 -1.79 17.98 -2.48
C THR A 177 -2.73 17.09 -3.29
N THR A 178 -2.18 16.05 -3.92
CA THR A 178 -2.97 14.97 -4.54
C THR A 178 -3.14 13.81 -3.56
N LYS A 179 -4.12 12.92 -3.82
CA LYS A 179 -4.43 11.84 -2.88
C LYS A 179 -3.39 10.73 -2.94
N LEU A 180 -3.12 10.18 -4.13
CA LEU A 180 -2.28 9.00 -4.33
C LEU A 180 -1.30 9.15 -5.49
N ILE A 181 -1.78 9.57 -6.66
CA ILE A 181 -0.96 9.67 -7.86
C ILE A 181 -0.99 11.11 -8.32
N PRO A 182 0.17 11.80 -8.35
CA PRO A 182 0.26 13.13 -8.93
C PRO A 182 -0.42 13.14 -10.30
N TRP A 183 -1.35 14.09 -10.53
CA TRP A 183 -2.01 14.36 -11.82
C TRP A 183 -3.12 13.40 -12.26
N ILE A 184 -3.35 12.28 -11.56
CA ILE A 184 -4.44 11.35 -11.90
C ILE A 184 -5.50 11.35 -10.79
N TRP A 185 -5.06 11.35 -9.52
CA TRP A 185 -5.91 11.24 -8.31
C TRP A 185 -5.23 11.88 -7.06
#